data_AF-A0A644XST4-F1
#
_entry.id   AF-A0A644XST4-F1
#
_cell.length_a   1.000
_cell.length_b   1.000
_cell.length_c   1.000
_cell.angle_alpha   90.00
_cell.angle_beta   90.00
_cell.angle_gamma   90.00
#
_symmetry.space_group_name_H-M   'P 1'
#
loop_
_entity.id
_entity.type
_entity.pdbx_description
1 polymer ?
#
loop_
_entity_poly.entity_id
_entity_poly.type
_entity_poly.pdbx_seq_one_letter_code
_entity_poly.pdbx_strand_id
1 'polypeptide(L)' 'MNRETKNQVYSKAKEMMIAGESWDKIMEETRLRQKDLKRIQMTEIDPKF' A
#
# COMPACT_ATOMS: atom_id res chain seq x y z
N MET A 1 12.35 -9.56 -14.57
CA MET A 1 11.73 -8.23 -14.76
C MET A 1 10.62 -8.06 -13.70
N ASN A 2 10.34 -6.82 -13.23
CA ASN A 2 9.29 -6.43 -12.25
C ASN A 2 9.67 -6.18 -10.78
N ARG A 3 10.85 -5.61 -10.47
CA ARG A 3 11.03 -4.93 -9.16
C ARG A 3 10.46 -3.51 -9.16
N GLU A 4 10.58 -2.78 -10.27
CA GLU A 4 10.08 -1.40 -10.40
C GLU A 4 8.55 -1.29 -10.28
N THR A 5 7.81 -2.22 -10.89
CA THR A 5 6.35 -2.25 -10.81
C THR A 5 5.84 -2.52 -9.40
N LYS A 6 6.54 -3.33 -8.59
CA LYS A 6 6.16 -3.53 -7.18
C LYS A 6 6.32 -2.25 -6.37
N ASN A 7 7.43 -1.53 -6.52
CA ASN A 7 7.63 -0.28 -5.78
C ASN A 7 6.58 0.77 -6.16
N GLN A 8 6.23 0.89 -7.44
CA GLN A 8 5.17 1.80 -7.89
C GLN A 8 3.80 1.46 -7.28
N VAL A 9 3.44 0.18 -7.26
CA VAL A 9 2.17 -0.28 -6.67
C VAL A 9 2.12 -0.02 -5.16
N TYR A 10 3.24 -0.22 -4.46
CA TYR A 10 3.35 0.04 -3.02
C TYR A 10 3.31 1.55 -2.70
N SER A 11 3.99 2.39 -3.49
CA SER A 11 3.93 3.84 -3.34
C SER A 11 2.51 4.37 -3.57
N LYS A 12 1.81 3.88 -4.60
CA LYS A 12 0.42 4.26 -4.87
C LYS A 12 -0.51 3.86 -3.71
N ALA A 13 -0.35 2.64 -3.19
CA ALA A 13 -1.11 2.19 -2.02
C ALA A 13 -0.87 3.08 -0.79
N LYS A 14 0.39 3.48 -0.55
CA LYS A 14 0.78 4.38 0.55
C LYS A 14 0.10 5.75 0.42
N GLU A 15 0.13 6.36 -0.77
CA GLU A 15 -0.54 7.65 -1.02
C GLU A 15 -2.05 7.56 -0.76
N MET A 16 -2.70 6.50 -1.24
CA MET A 16 -4.14 6.31 -1.02
C MET A 16 -4.48 6.07 0.47
N MET A 17 -3.63 5.36 1.21
CA MET A 17 -3.80 5.20 2.67
C MET A 17 -3.70 6.53 3.41
N ILE A 18 -2.72 7.38 3.05
CA ILE A 18 -2.55 8.71 3.65
C ILE A 18 -3.73 9.63 3.29
N ALA A 19 -4.27 9.49 2.08
CA ALA A 19 -5.47 10.19 1.65
C ALA A 19 -6.76 9.75 2.38
N GLY A 20 -6.69 8.70 3.21
CA GLY A 20 -7.84 8.17 3.97
C GLY A 20 -8.77 7.30 3.13
N GLU A 21 -8.31 6.77 2.00
CA GLU A 21 -9.10 5.88 1.16
C GLU A 21 -9.37 4.53 1.84
N SER A 22 -10.51 3.92 1.50
CA SER A 22 -10.89 2.61 2.04
C SER A 22 -9.99 1.49 1.50
N TRP A 23 -9.81 0.44 2.29
CA TRP A 23 -8.93 -0.67 1.92
C TRP A 23 -9.41 -1.41 0.69
N ASP A 24 -10.72 -1.55 0.49
CA ASP A 24 -11.29 -2.23 -0.68
C ASP A 24 -10.92 -1.50 -1.97
N LYS A 25 -11.03 -0.17 -1.98
CA LYS A 25 -10.62 0.66 -3.12
C LYS A 25 -9.13 0.56 -3.41
N ILE A 26 -8.30 0.56 -2.35
CA ILE A 26 -6.85 0.41 -2.51
C ILE A 26 -6.51 -0.97 -3.08
N MET A 27 -7.18 -2.03 -2.62
CA MET A 27 -6.97 -3.38 -3.13
C MET A 27 -7.39 -3.53 -4.59
N GLU A 28 -8.51 -2.91 -5.00
CA GLU A 28 -8.97 -2.92 -6.38
C GLU A 28 -7.95 -2.24 -7.32
N GLU A 29 -7.47 -1.06 -6.93
CA GLU A 29 -6.57 -0.24 -7.73
C GLU A 29 -5.14 -0.81 -7.79
N THR A 30 -4.63 -1.31 -6.66
CA THR A 30 -3.23 -1.75 -6.52
C THR A 30 -3.08 -3.26 -6.70
N ARG A 31 -4.19 -4.01 -6.70
CA ARG A 31 -4.22 -5.49 -6.68
C ARG A 31 -3.43 -6.11 -5.53
N LEU A 32 -3.15 -5.33 -4.49
CA LEU A 32 -2.50 -5.80 -3.27
C LEU A 32 -3.53 -6.52 -2.39
N ARG A 33 -3.04 -7.45 -1.57
CA ARG A 33 -3.88 -8.10 -0.57
C ARG A 33 -3.89 -7.28 0.71
N GLN A 34 -4.93 -7.43 1.54
CA GLN A 34 -5.01 -6.76 2.85
C GLN A 34 -3.75 -6.96 3.71
N LYS A 35 -3.10 -8.13 3.66
CA LYS A 35 -1.85 -8.38 4.41
C LYS A 35 -0.70 -7.48 3.96
N ASP A 36 -0.64 -7.15 2.66
CA ASP A 36 0.41 -6.32 2.09
C ASP A 36 0.12 -4.85 2.41
N LEU A 37 -1.16 -4.47 2.40
CA LEU A 37 -1.62 -3.18 2.88
C LEU A 37 -1.27 -2.94 4.36
N LYS A 38 -1.51 -3.94 5.23
CA LYS A 38 -1.08 -3.91 6.65
C LYS A 38 0.42 -3.69 6.80
N ARG A 39 1.22 -4.39 5.98
CA ARG A 39 2.68 -4.24 6.00
C ARG A 39 3.07 -2.82 5.64
N ILE A 40 2.54 -2.25 4.55
CA ILE A 40 2.80 -0.86 4.15
C ILE A 40 2.43 0.09 5.27
N GLN A 41 1.24 -0.05 5.86
CA GLN A 41 0.82 0.79 6.97
C GLN A 41 1.81 0.73 8.14
N MET A 42 2.25 -0.46 8.53
CA MET A 42 3.19 -0.66 9.65
C MET A 42 4.64 -0.27 9.35
N THR A 43 5.10 -0.36 8.11
CA THR A 43 6.52 -0.09 7.78
C THR A 43 6.74 1.33 7.27
N GLU A 44 5.75 1.90 6.57
CA GLU A 44 5.90 3.13 5.80
C GLU A 44 5.10 4.32 6.35
N ILE A 45 4.05 4.07 7.15
CA ILE A 45 3.14 5.10 7.67
C ILE A 45 3.30 5.25 9.18
N ASP A 46 3.18 4.15 9.91
CA ASP A 46 3.38 4.11 11.36
C ASP A 46 4.42 3.03 11.70
N PRO A 47 5.72 3.29 11.41
CA PRO A 47 6.80 2.47 11.93
C PRO A 47 6.81 2.65 13.44
N LYS A 48 6.09 1.76 14.12
CA LYS A 48 6.04 1.67 15.58
C LYS A 48 7.49 1.56 16.08
N PHE A 49 8.00 2.65 16.66
CA PHE A 49 9.26 2.70 17.40
C PHE A 49 9.18 1.85 18.67
#